data_AF-A0A4Q6BPZ4-F1
#
_entry.id   AF-A0A4Q6BPZ4-F1
#
_cell.length_a   1.000
_cell.length_b   1.000
_cell.length_c   1.000
_cell.angle_alpha   90.00
_cell.angle_beta   90.00
_cell.angle_gamma   90.00
#
_symmetry.space_group_name_H-M   'P 1'
#
loop_
_entity.id
_entity.type
_entity.pdbx_description
1 polymer ?
#
loop_
_entity_poly.entity_id
_entity_poly.type
_entity_poly.pdbx_seq_one_letter_code
_entity_poly.pdbx_strand_id
1 'polypeptide(L)'
;GQQLTLLLVAMLTSKGASGVTGAGFITLAATLAVVPEVPVAGLALILGIDRFMSEARALTNIIGNGVATIVVSRWEGELDLAKLQSTLSNPISIEQIEA
;
A
#
# COMPACT_ATOMS: atom_id res chain seq x y z
N GLY A 1 -3.88 12.39 27.22
CA GLY A 1 -4.95 12.90 26.35
C GLY A 1 -4.51 13.02 24.90
N GLN A 2 -3.46 13.79 24.64
CA GLN A 2 -3.01 14.16 23.28
C GLN A 2 -2.64 12.97 22.37
N GLN A 3 -2.01 11.93 22.90
CA GLN A 3 -1.70 10.70 22.15
C GLN A 3 -2.95 9.96 21.66
N LEU A 4 -4.03 9.96 22.48
CA LEU A 4 -5.29 9.32 22.11
C LEU A 4 -6.02 10.10 21.02
N THR A 5 -5.98 11.43 21.09
CA THR A 5 -6.50 12.31 20.04
C THR A 5 -5.72 12.13 18.73
N LEU A 6 -4.39 12.04 18.79
CA LEU A 6 -3.54 11.76 17.62
C LEU A 6 -3.87 10.42 17.00
N LEU A 7 -4.05 9.38 17.82
CA LEU A 7 -4.47 8.06 17.36
C LEU A 7 -5.83 8.12 16.65
N LEU A 8 -6.82 8.82 17.23
CA LEU A 8 -8.15 8.95 16.65
C LEU A 8 -8.14 9.70 15.31
N VAL A 9 -7.42 10.82 15.21
CA VAL A 9 -7.30 11.58 13.95
C VAL A 9 -6.52 10.76 12.91
N ALA A 10 -5.44 10.09 13.31
CA ALA A 10 -4.69 9.20 12.42
C ALA A 10 -5.56 8.05 11.89
N MET A 11 -6.39 7.43 12.73
CA MET A 11 -7.33 6.37 12.31
C MET A 11 -8.41 6.91 11.36
N LEU A 12 -8.96 8.10 11.63
CA LEU A 12 -9.97 8.72 10.79
C LEU A 12 -9.42 9.03 9.39
N THR A 13 -8.23 9.62 9.32
CA THR A 13 -7.60 9.99 8.05
C THR A 13 -7.04 8.76 7.30
N SER A 14 -6.58 7.73 8.02
CA SER A 14 -6.12 6.46 7.43
C SER A 14 -7.21 5.75 6.62
N LYS A 15 -8.49 5.89 7.01
CA LYS A 15 -9.61 5.28 6.27
C LYS A 15 -9.89 5.98 4.93
N GLY A 16 -9.48 7.23 4.77
CA GLY A 16 -9.58 7.99 3.51
C GLY A 16 -8.42 7.78 2.53
N ALA A 17 -7.32 7.18 2.98
CA ALA A 17 -6.09 6.99 2.21
C ALA A 17 -6.03 5.68 1.40
N SER A 18 -7.03 4.81 1.49
CA SER A 18 -6.98 3.43 0.98
C SER A 18 -6.99 3.29 -0.55
N GLY A 19 -7.10 4.38 -1.31
CA GLY A 19 -7.26 4.33 -2.76
C GLY A 19 -6.09 4.85 -3.60
N VAL A 20 -5.08 5.53 -3.02
CA VAL A 20 -4.11 6.29 -3.81
C VAL A 20 -2.69 6.13 -3.25
N THR A 21 -1.72 5.81 -4.12
CA THR A 21 -0.30 5.85 -3.78
C THR A 21 0.09 7.26 -3.30
N GLY A 22 0.79 7.35 -2.17
CA GLY A 22 1.20 8.63 -1.56
C GLY A 22 0.21 9.29 -0.61
N ALA A 23 -0.99 8.73 -0.39
CA ALA A 23 -1.98 9.31 0.54
C ALA A 23 -1.54 9.30 2.02
N GLY A 24 -0.55 8.47 2.37
CA GLY A 24 0.05 8.39 3.71
C GLY A 24 0.76 9.68 4.14
N PHE A 25 1.59 10.27 3.27
CA PHE A 25 2.24 11.56 3.58
C PHE A 25 1.24 12.69 3.75
N ILE A 26 0.25 12.79 2.85
CA ILE A 26 -0.77 13.85 2.88
C ILE A 26 -1.56 13.79 4.19
N THR A 27 -1.92 12.57 4.60
CA THR A 27 -2.56 12.29 5.89
C THR A 27 -1.69 12.74 7.06
N LEU A 28 -0.40 12.36 7.05
CA LEU A 28 0.56 12.71 8.09
C LEU A 28 0.76 14.22 8.19
N ALA A 29 0.97 14.92 7.08
CA ALA A 29 1.07 16.37 7.00
C ALA A 29 -0.19 17.07 7.53
N ALA A 30 -1.38 16.56 7.20
CA ALA A 30 -2.66 17.08 7.71
C ALA A 30 -2.81 16.90 9.23
N THR A 31 -2.42 15.74 9.79
CA THR A 31 -2.39 15.54 11.26
C THR A 31 -1.39 16.42 11.98
N LEU A 32 -0.19 16.62 11.41
CA LEU A 32 0.85 17.43 12.01
C LEU A 32 0.52 18.93 11.98
N ALA A 33 -0.26 19.41 11.00
CA ALA A 33 -0.77 20.78 10.99
C ALA A 33 -1.63 21.13 12.22
N VAL A 34 -2.18 20.11 12.90
CA VAL A 34 -2.97 20.25 14.14
C VAL A 34 -2.09 20.19 15.40
N VAL A 35 -0.78 19.90 15.26
CA VAL A 35 0.17 19.80 16.37
C VAL A 35 1.25 20.90 16.24
N PRO A 36 1.17 21.99 17.02
CA PRO A 36 2.06 23.15 16.88
C PRO A 36 3.55 22.89 17.18
N GLU A 37 3.85 21.84 17.95
CA GLU A 37 5.17 21.56 18.53
C GLU A 37 6.14 20.82 17.59
N VAL A 38 5.71 20.39 16.39
CA VAL A 38 6.55 19.57 15.50
C VAL A 38 7.31 20.44 14.49
N PRO A 39 8.66 20.42 14.47
CA PRO A 39 9.45 21.22 13.53
C PRO A 39 9.16 20.82 12.07
N VAL A 40 8.76 21.81 11.25
CA VAL A 40 8.50 21.63 9.81
C VAL A 40 9.72 21.07 9.05
N ALA A 41 10.93 21.37 9.53
CA ALA A 41 12.17 20.81 8.98
C ALA A 41 12.24 19.26 9.11
N GLY A 42 11.69 18.69 10.18
CA GLY A 42 11.59 17.23 10.36
C GLY A 42 10.59 16.58 9.41
N LEU A 43 9.51 17.30 9.06
CA LEU A 43 8.52 16.84 8.08
C LEU A 43 9.14 16.76 6.67
N ALA A 44 9.98 17.72 6.29
CA ALA A 44 10.67 17.72 5.00
C ALA A 44 11.65 16.53 4.85
N LEU A 45 12.33 16.14 5.93
CA LEU A 45 13.18 14.93 5.95
C LEU A 45 12.36 13.65 5.77
N ILE A 46 11.21 13.56 6.42
CA ILE A 46 10.30 12.40 6.32
C ILE A 46 9.66 12.33 4.92
N LEU A 47 9.38 13.47 4.30
CA LEU A 47 8.78 13.59 2.96
C LEU A 47 9.56 12.83 1.89
N GLY A 48 10.89 12.95 1.92
CA GLY A 48 11.78 12.25 0.99
C GLY A 48 11.67 10.73 1.12
N ILE A 49 11.55 10.22 2.35
CA ILE A 49 11.49 8.79 2.65
C ILE A 49 10.06 8.25 2.48
N ASP A 50 9.02 9.05 2.76
CA ASP A 50 7.63 8.61 2.66
C ASP A 50 7.26 8.20 1.23
N ARG A 51 7.77 8.89 0.22
CA ARG A 51 7.56 8.50 -1.18
C ARG A 51 8.08 7.09 -1.46
N PHE A 52 9.32 6.79 -1.08
CA PHE A 52 9.89 5.45 -1.20
C PHE A 52 9.11 4.42 -0.37
N MET A 53 8.76 4.76 0.87
CA MET A 53 7.97 3.87 1.73
C MET A 53 6.58 3.61 1.19
N SER A 54 5.95 4.60 0.56
CA SER A 54 4.63 4.45 -0.05
C SER A 54 4.69 3.59 -1.30
N GLU A 55 5.73 3.74 -2.13
CA GLU A 55 5.95 2.89 -3.30
C GLU A 55 6.25 1.43 -2.87
N ALA A 56 7.11 1.24 -1.87
CA ALA A 56 7.38 -0.07 -1.29
C ALA A 56 6.11 -0.73 -0.73
N ARG A 57 5.29 0.03 0.01
CA ARG A 57 4.00 -0.45 0.54
C ARG A 57 3.04 -0.85 -0.58
N ALA A 58 3.00 -0.08 -1.67
CA ALA A 58 2.16 -0.40 -2.81
C ALA A 58 2.61 -1.70 -3.49
N LEU A 59 3.92 -1.87 -3.72
CA LEU A 59 4.49 -3.10 -4.29
C LEU A 59 4.19 -4.32 -3.42
N THR A 60 4.40 -4.22 -2.09
CA THR A 60 4.10 -5.33 -1.17
C THR A 60 2.62 -5.66 -1.13
N ASN A 61 1.73 -4.65 -1.21
CA ASN A 61 0.29 -4.88 -1.24
C ASN A 61 -0.15 -5.58 -2.54
N ILE A 62 0.40 -5.17 -3.69
CA ILE A 62 0.11 -5.82 -4.98
C ILE A 62 0.56 -7.28 -4.96
N ILE A 63 1.80 -7.55 -4.51
CA ILE A 63 2.32 -8.91 -4.37
C ILE A 63 1.45 -9.71 -3.41
N GLY A 64 1.12 -9.15 -2.25
CA GLY A 64 0.28 -9.80 -1.24
C GLY A 64 -1.09 -10.18 -1.76
N ASN A 65 -1.76 -9.29 -2.49
CA ASN A 65 -3.06 -9.57 -3.11
C ASN A 65 -2.95 -10.66 -4.20
N GLY A 66 -1.89 -10.64 -5.02
CA GLY A 66 -1.66 -11.68 -6.03
C GLY A 66 -1.43 -13.07 -5.40
N VAL A 67 -0.58 -13.13 -4.37
CA VAL A 67 -0.33 -14.38 -3.61
C VAL A 67 -1.59 -14.84 -2.89
N ALA A 68 -2.32 -13.94 -2.24
CA ALA A 68 -3.58 -14.25 -1.56
C ALA A 68 -4.61 -14.85 -2.53
N THR A 69 -4.70 -14.31 -3.75
CA THR A 69 -5.58 -14.85 -4.79
C THR A 69 -5.22 -16.30 -5.12
N ILE A 70 -3.94 -16.62 -5.32
CA ILE A 70 -3.48 -18.00 -5.60
C ILE A 70 -3.79 -18.93 -4.41
N VAL A 71 -3.54 -18.46 -3.18
CA VAL A 71 -3.78 -19.25 -1.96
C VAL A 71 -5.27 -19.54 -1.79
N VAL A 72 -6.14 -18.53 -1.94
CA VAL A 72 -7.59 -18.68 -1.83
C VAL A 72 -8.12 -19.61 -2.93
N SER A 73 -7.71 -19.41 -4.19
CA SER A 73 -8.12 -20.32 -5.28
C SER A 73 -7.70 -21.77 -5.02
N ARG A 74 -6.55 -22.00 -4.36
CA ARG A 74 -6.12 -23.35 -3.98
C ARG A 74 -7.00 -23.95 -2.89
N TRP A 75 -7.39 -23.17 -1.90
CA TRP A 75 -8.28 -23.63 -0.82
C TRP A 75 -9.69 -23.93 -1.30
N GLU A 76 -10.20 -23.16 -2.26
CA GLU A 76 -11.49 -23.41 -2.89
C GLU A 76 -11.46 -24.59 -3.88
N GLY A 77 -10.28 -25.14 -4.19
CA GLY A 77 -10.12 -26.22 -5.17
C GLY A 77 -10.22 -25.78 -6.64
N GLU A 78 -10.33 -24.48 -6.89
CA GLU A 78 -10.48 -23.86 -8.22
C GLU A 78 -9.13 -23.54 -8.89
N LEU A 79 -8.00 -23.84 -8.23
CA LEU A 79 -6.67 -23.56 -8.77
C LEU A 79 -6.22 -24.62 -9.78
N ASP A 80 -6.19 -24.25 -11.05
CA ASP A 80 -5.52 -25.04 -12.10
C ASP A 80 -3.99 -24.94 -11.97
N LEU A 81 -3.39 -25.98 -11.39
CA LEU A 81 -1.94 -26.07 -11.19
C LEU A 81 -1.16 -26.18 -12.51
N ALA A 82 -1.72 -26.83 -13.53
CA ALA A 82 -1.05 -27.00 -14.82
C ALA A 82 -0.95 -25.65 -15.54
N LYS A 83 -2.05 -24.88 -15.54
CA LYS A 83 -2.10 -23.52 -16.10
C LYS A 83 -1.24 -22.54 -15.29
N LEU A 84 -1.23 -22.65 -13.96
CA LEU A 84 -0.35 -21.83 -13.13
C LEU A 84 1.13 -22.08 -13.48
N GLN A 85 1.53 -23.35 -13.56
CA GLN A 85 2.92 -23.71 -13.86
C GLN A 85 3.33 -23.29 -15.27
N SER A 86 2.46 -23.44 -16.27
CA SER A 86 2.76 -23.00 -17.64
C SER A 86 2.92 -21.49 -17.75
N THR A 87 2.07 -20.72 -17.05
CA THR A 87 2.12 -19.26 -17.02
C THR A 87 3.37 -18.73 -16.29
N LEU A 88 3.79 -19.38 -15.19
CA LEU A 88 5.00 -19.00 -14.47
C LEU A 88 6.29 -19.39 -15.21
N SER A 89 6.25 -20.47 -16.00
CA SER A 89 7.40 -20.96 -16.78
C SER A 89 7.58 -20.21 -18.09
N ASN A 90 6.50 -19.67 -18.66
CA ASN A 90 6.50 -18.82 -19.85
C ASN A 90 5.81 -17.50 -19.51
N PRO A 91 6.49 -16.55 -18.84
CA PRO A 91 5.89 -15.27 -18.49
C PRO A 91 5.40 -14.58 -19.77
N ILE A 92 4.09 -14.37 -19.81
CA ILE A 92 3.38 -13.71 -20.92
C ILE A 92 3.92 -12.28 -21.03
N SER A 93 4.33 -11.87 -22.23
CA SER A 93 4.72 -10.48 -22.48
C SER A 93 3.49 -9.58 -22.26
N ILE A 94 3.66 -8.39 -21.68
CA ILE A 94 2.55 -7.43 -21.47
C ILE A 94 1.77 -7.18 -22.77
N GLU A 95 2.46 -7.20 -23.91
CA GLU A 95 1.91 -7.06 -25.27
C GLU A 95 0.89 -8.14 -25.66
N GLN A 96 0.92 -9.32 -25.03
CA GLN A 96 -0.01 -10.42 -25.31
C GLN A 96 -1.26 -10.39 -24.40
N ILE A 97 -1.27 -9.55 -23.36
CA ILE A 97 -2.42 -9.35 -22.47
C ILE A 97 -3.37 -8.28 -23.02
N GLU A 98 -2.84 -7.34 -23.82
CA GLU A 98 -3.57 -6.21 -24.42
C GLU A 98 -4.15 -6.52 -25.83
N ALA A 99 -3.88 -7.71 -26.38
CA ALA A 99 -4.35 -8.18 -27.69
C ALA A 99 -5.55 -9.14 -27.57
#